data_AF-A0A5M6IBQ5-F1
#
_entry.id   AF-A0A5M6IBQ5-F1
#
_cell.length_a   1.000
_cell.length_b   1.000
_cell.length_c   1.000
_cell.angle_alpha   90.00
_cell.angle_beta   90.00
_cell.angle_gamma   90.00
#
_symmetry.space_group_name_H-M   'P 1'
#
loop_
_entity.id
_entity.type
_entity.pdbx_description
1 polymer ?
#
loop_
_entity_poly.entity_id
_entity_poly.type
_entity_poly.pdbx_seq_one_letter_code
_entity_poly.pdbx_strand_id
1 'polypeptide(L)' 'MQKIFVLMKCELGQSYKVAAALVDGLEEVSEVDSISGQYDLLAKFYLPRDLDVGRFVTEKVQTVAGVKDTFTLVAFNAFT' A
#
# COMPACT_ATOMS: atom_id res chain seq x y z
N MET A 1 0.55 -16.17 -3.97
CA MET A 1 0.43 -14.73 -3.65
C MET A 1 1.61 -13.97 -4.22
N GLN A 2 1.39 -12.84 -4.87
CA GLN A 2 2.40 -11.84 -5.24
C GLN A 2 2.55 -10.85 -4.08
N LYS A 3 3.79 -10.62 -3.63
CA LYS A 3 4.09 -9.65 -2.57
C LYS A 3 4.42 -8.31 -3.19
N ILE A 4 3.80 -7.25 -2.72
CA ILE A 4 4.15 -5.88 -3.09
C ILE A 4 4.29 -5.03 -1.83
N PHE A 5 5.09 -3.97 -1.95
CA PHE A 5 5.15 -2.90 -0.97
C PHE A 5 4.72 -1.60 -1.66
N VAL A 6 3.85 -0.83 -1.02
CA VAL A 6 3.43 0.47 -1.52
C VAL A 6 3.84 1.51 -0.48
N LEU A 7 4.77 2.36 -0.86
CA LEU A 7 5.08 3.59 -0.14
C LEU A 7 4.02 4.62 -0.50
N MET A 8 3.42 5.27 0.49
CA MET A 8 2.35 6.23 0.28
C MET A 8 2.67 7.56 0.93
N LYS A 9 2.47 8.63 0.16
CA LYS A 9 2.45 9.99 0.67
C LYS A 9 1.00 10.35 0.96
N CYS A 10 0.77 10.97 2.11
CA CYS A 10 -0.55 11.36 2.54
C CYS A 10 -0.70 12.88 2.52
N GLU A 11 -1.94 13.35 2.48
CA GLU A 11 -2.25 14.73 2.82
C GLU A 11 -1.88 15.03 4.28
N LEU A 12 -1.49 16.28 4.56
CA LEU A 12 -0.99 16.68 5.89
C LEU A 12 -2.00 16.31 6.99
N GLY A 13 -1.51 15.60 8.01
CA GLY A 13 -2.32 15.14 9.15
C GLY A 13 -3.26 13.96 8.85
N GLN A 14 -3.20 13.33 7.67
CA GLN A 14 -4.09 12.22 7.31
C GLN A 14 -3.44 10.83 7.44
N SER A 15 -2.12 10.72 7.64
CA SER A 15 -1.40 9.43 7.54
C SER A 15 -2.00 8.30 8.38
N TYR A 16 -2.36 8.57 9.64
CA TYR A 16 -2.98 7.55 10.51
C TYR A 16 -4.40 7.16 10.09
N LYS A 17 -5.18 8.11 9.52
CA LYS A 17 -6.52 7.80 9.00
C LYS A 17 -6.44 6.95 7.74
N VAL A 18 -5.48 7.25 6.86
CA VAL A 18 -5.18 6.43 5.69
C VAL A 18 -4.77 5.03 6.12
N ALA A 19 -3.85 4.91 7.11
CA ALA A 19 -3.43 3.62 7.62
C ALA A 19 -4.59 2.78 8.18
N ALA A 20 -5.46 3.38 8.99
CA ALA A 20 -6.65 2.71 9.50
C ALA A 20 -7.59 2.28 8.37
N ALA A 21 -7.87 3.16 7.41
CA ALA A 21 -8.74 2.84 6.28
C ALA A 21 -8.21 1.71 5.40
N LEU A 22 -6.88 1.60 5.25
CA LEU A 22 -6.26 0.49 4.53
C LEU A 22 -6.46 -0.83 5.28
N VAL A 23 -6.16 -0.87 6.58
CA VAL A 23 -6.27 -2.07 7.40
C VAL A 23 -7.73 -2.54 7.52
N ASP A 24 -8.67 -1.61 7.68
CA ASP A 24 -10.09 -1.94 7.83
C ASP A 24 -10.77 -2.27 6.48
N GLY A 25 -10.27 -1.72 5.37
CA GLY A 25 -10.95 -1.73 4.07
C GLY A 25 -10.40 -2.70 3.03
N LEU A 26 -9.16 -3.18 3.19
CA LEU A 26 -8.48 -4.02 2.21
C LEU A 26 -7.96 -5.31 2.85
N GLU A 27 -8.55 -6.45 2.46
CA GLU A 27 -8.16 -7.76 2.97
C GLU A 27 -6.75 -8.18 2.54
N GLU A 28 -6.23 -7.61 1.45
CA GLU A 28 -4.89 -7.89 0.94
C GLU A 28 -3.77 -7.26 1.78
N VAL A 29 -4.11 -6.34 2.68
CA VAL A 29 -3.14 -5.68 3.58
C VAL A 29 -2.61 -6.67 4.61
N SER A 30 -1.29 -6.83 4.64
CA SER A 30 -0.62 -7.64 5.66
C SER A 30 -0.16 -6.81 6.85
N GLU A 31 0.43 -5.65 6.59
CA GLU A 31 1.00 -4.75 7.59
C GLU A 31 1.10 -3.34 7.00
N VAL A 32 0.97 -2.33 7.87
CA VAL A 32 1.13 -0.90 7.53
C VAL A 32 1.93 -0.24 8.63
N ASP A 33 3.05 0.37 8.26
CA ASP A 33 3.91 1.12 9.16
C ASP A 33 3.87 2.61 8.82
N SER A 34 3.84 3.45 9.85
CA SER A 34 4.16 4.87 9.69
C SER A 34 5.68 5.03 9.70
N ILE A 35 6.21 5.68 8.67
CA ILE A 35 7.64 5.85 8.47
C ILE A 35 8.00 7.33 8.36
N SER A 36 9.23 7.68 8.72
CA SER A 36 9.80 8.99 8.44
C SER A 36 10.52 8.99 7.10
N GLY A 37 10.61 10.16 6.44
CA GLY A 37 11.33 10.34 5.19
C GLY A 37 10.50 11.01 4.11
N GLN A 38 10.62 10.54 2.86
CA GLN A 38 9.94 11.12 1.70
C GLN A 38 8.44 10.77 1.63
N TYR A 39 8.07 9.62 2.19
CA TYR A 39 6.73 9.05 2.27
C TYR A 39 6.32 8.87 3.73
N ASP A 40 5.02 8.76 3.97
CA ASP A 40 4.44 8.74 5.31
C ASP A 40 4.11 7.32 5.79
N LEU A 41 3.73 6.44 4.85
CA LEU A 41 3.36 5.06 5.13
C LEU A 41 4.12 4.08 4.22
N LEU A 42 4.42 2.91 4.77
CA LEU A 42 4.83 1.72 4.03
C LEU A 42 3.80 0.62 4.30
N ALA A 43 3.07 0.21 3.27
CA ALA A 43 2.12 -0.89 3.38
C ALA A 43 2.58 -2.09 2.55
N LYS A 44 2.42 -3.28 3.11
CA LYS A 44 2.69 -4.54 2.43
C LYS A 44 1.40 -5.25 2.12
N PHE A 45 1.31 -5.75 0.89
CA PHE A 45 0.14 -6.47 0.42
C PHE A 45 0.53 -7.85 -0.11
N TYR A 46 -0.39 -8.81 0.07
CA TYR A 46 -0.36 -10.09 -0.60
C TYR A 46 -1.52 -10.18 -1.57
N LEU A 47 -1.21 -10.21 -2.86
CA LEU A 47 -2.21 -10.30 -3.91
C LEU A 47 -2.30 -11.74 -4.46
N PRO A 48 -3.48 -12.20 -4.92
CA PRO A 48 -3.57 -13.37 -5.78
C PRO A 48 -2.67 -13.22 -7.02
N ARG A 49 -2.17 -14.33 -7.58
CA ARG A 49 -1.20 -14.26 -8.71
C ARG A 49 -1.83 -13.78 -10.02
N ASP A 50 -3.13 -13.94 -10.14
CA ASP A 50 -3.97 -13.55 -11.25
C ASP A 50 -4.51 -12.12 -11.13
N LEU A 51 -4.34 -11.48 -9.97
CA LEU A 51 -4.75 -10.09 -9.77
C LEU A 51 -3.75 -9.12 -10.40
N ASP A 52 -4.26 -8.16 -11.17
CA ASP A 52 -3.45 -7.10 -11.75
C ASP A 52 -3.01 -6.10 -10.67
N VAL A 53 -1.69 -5.97 -10.47
CA VAL A 53 -1.08 -5.09 -9.47
C VAL A 53 -1.41 -3.62 -9.74
N GLY A 54 -1.33 -3.20 -11.00
CA GLY A 54 -1.57 -1.81 -11.39
C GLY A 54 -3.01 -1.41 -11.06
N ARG A 55 -3.96 -2.25 -11.46
CA ARG A 55 -5.38 -2.07 -11.19
C ARG A 55 -5.69 -2.08 -9.70
N PHE A 56 -5.11 -3.01 -8.93
CA PHE A 56 -5.27 -3.02 -7.48
C PHE A 56 -4.80 -1.70 -6.86
N VAL A 57 -3.59 -1.23 -7.20
CA VAL A 57 -3.06 0.00 -6.63
C VAL A 57 -3.89 1.22 -7.05
N THR A 58 -4.25 1.36 -8.32
CA THR A 58 -4.95 2.55 -8.83
C THR A 58 -6.44 2.60 -8.47
N GLU A 59 -7.12 1.45 -8.39
CA GLU A 59 -8.57 1.39 -8.10
C GLU A 59 -8.90 1.14 -6.62
N LYS A 60 -7.94 0.72 -5.80
CA LYS A 60 -8.16 0.44 -4.37
C LYS A 60 -7.29 1.29 -3.46
N VAL A 61 -5.97 1.26 -3.65
CA VAL A 61 -5.03 1.91 -2.72
C VAL A 61 -5.04 3.43 -2.92
N GLN A 62 -4.87 3.91 -4.16
CA GLN A 62 -4.85 5.34 -4.48
C GLN A 62 -6.18 6.05 -4.22
N THR A 63 -7.29 5.31 -4.23
CA THR A 63 -8.62 5.85 -3.95
C THR A 63 -8.91 6.05 -2.46
N VAL A 64 -8.04 5.56 -1.57
CA VAL A 64 -8.19 5.81 -0.13
C VAL A 64 -8.07 7.30 0.14
N ALA A 65 -9.09 7.88 0.79
CA ALA A 65 -9.15 9.30 1.07
C ALA A 65 -7.94 9.76 1.88
N GLY A 66 -7.22 10.76 1.34
CA GLY A 66 -6.00 11.29 1.97
C GLY A 66 -4.70 10.71 1.41
N VAL A 67 -4.75 9.68 0.56
CA VAL A 67 -3.58 9.29 -0.26
C VAL A 67 -3.34 10.37 -1.31
N LYS A 68 -2.09 10.84 -1.40
CA LYS A 68 -1.64 11.88 -2.32
C LYS A 68 -0.77 11.33 -3.44
N ASP A 69 0.10 10.38 -3.10
CA ASP A 69 1.05 9.78 -4.04
C ASP A 69 1.41 8.36 -3.59
N THR A 70 1.82 7.51 -4.53
CA THR A 70 2.18 6.11 -4.26
C THR A 70 3.40 5.68 -5.06
N PHE A 71 4.30 4.92 -4.44
CA PHE A 71 5.42 4.28 -5.10
C PHE A 71 5.42 2.78 -4.79
N THR A 72 5.19 1.98 -5.82
CA THR A 72 4.98 0.53 -5.69
C THR A 72 6.26 -0.25 -6.01
N LEU A 73 6.65 -1.13 -5.10
CA LEU A 73 7.74 -2.08 -5.22
C LEU A 73 7.18 -3.50 -5.32
N VAL A 74 7.31 -4.11 -6.49
CA VAL A 74 6.99 -5.53 -6.67
C VAL A 74 8.14 -6.37 -6.13
N ALA A 75 7.86 -7.22 -5.13
CA ALA A 75 8.87 -8.02 -4.49
C ALA A 75 8.97 -9.41 -5.14
N PHE A 76 10.19 -9.83 -5.44
CA PHE A 76 10.50 -11.15 -5.96
C PHE A 76 11.17 -12.01 -4.89
N ASN A 77 11.14 -13.33 -5.06
CA ASN A 77 11.88 -14.23 -4.18
C ASN A 77 13.39 -14.06 -4.43
N ALA A 78 14.19 -13.95 -3.37
CA ALA A 78 15.64 -13.82 -3.46
C ALA A 78 16.38 -15.17 -3.46
N PHE A 79 15.70 -16.27 -3.11
CA PHE A 79 16.33 -17.58 -2.86
C PHE A 79 15.77 -18.72 -3.73
N THR A 80 14.82 -18.44 -4.62
CA THR A 80 14.25 -19.43 -5.56
C THR A 80 14.01 -18.80 -6.92
#